data_AF-A0A2E0XVU3-F1
#
_entry.id   AF-A0A2E0XVU3-F1
#
_cell.length_a   1.000
_cell.length_b   1.000
_cell.length_c   1.000
_cell.angle_alpha   90.00
_cell.angle_beta   90.00
_cell.angle_gamma   90.00
#
_symmetry.space_group_name_H-M   'P 1'
#
loop_
_entity.id
_entity.type
_entity.pdbx_description
1 polymer ?
#
loop_
_entity_poly.entity_id
_entity_poly.type
_entity_poly.pdbx_seq_one_letter_code
_entity_poly.pdbx_strand_id
1 'polypeptide(L)'
;MIRPTPQSDADGCREDGHESIRQARTNFDAVMDALPPIMEGLQDETLDELRPQLTELMQRLLEGTRMVVEMAERLQGGILDEVEMAQRSLSERLLDFRRAMGSGSTDTIRKSLHADLEASAMYWNRLLDGLAGSLPSNDHENA
;
A
#
# COMPACT_ATOMS: atom_id res chain seq x y z
N MET A 1 22.23 44.16 11.37
CA MET A 1 20.96 43.43 11.13
C MET A 1 21.32 42.13 10.45
N ILE A 2 21.27 41.01 11.17
CA ILE A 2 21.49 39.68 10.60
C ILE A 2 20.13 39.21 10.07
N ARG A 3 20.02 38.94 8.76
CA ARG A 3 18.83 38.32 8.18
C ARG A 3 18.80 36.86 8.67
N PRO A 4 17.69 36.36 9.23
CA PRO A 4 17.55 34.93 9.46
C PRO A 4 17.42 34.25 8.10
N THR A 5 18.37 33.36 7.79
CA THR A 5 18.27 32.42 6.69
C THR A 5 17.07 31.50 6.97
N PRO A 6 16.14 31.26 6.03
CA PRO A 6 15.16 30.20 6.19
C PRO A 6 15.92 28.87 6.16
N GLN A 7 16.17 28.32 7.34
CA GLN A 7 16.68 26.97 7.50
C GLN A 7 15.47 26.03 7.59
N SER A 8 15.50 24.99 6.74
CA SER A 8 14.76 23.74 6.86
C SER A 8 13.27 23.71 6.48
N ASP A 9 12.96 23.90 5.19
CA ASP A 9 11.82 23.20 4.55
C ASP A 9 12.20 21.78 4.07
N ALA A 10 13.51 21.49 3.98
CA ALA A 10 14.03 20.21 3.49
C ALA A 10 13.94 19.08 4.54
N ASP A 11 14.00 19.40 5.83
CA ASP A 11 13.88 18.39 6.90
C ASP A 11 12.43 17.93 7.11
N GLY A 12 11.46 18.84 6.97
CA GLY A 12 10.03 18.52 7.05
C GLY A 12 9.56 17.59 5.92
N CYS A 13 10.10 17.75 4.71
CA CYS A 13 9.83 16.81 3.61
C CYS A 13 10.51 15.44 3.81
N ARG A 14 11.61 15.37 4.58
CA ARG A 14 12.41 14.17 4.82
C ARG A 14 11.82 13.26 5.90
N GLU A 15 11.46 13.79 7.06
CA GLU A 15 10.82 13.00 8.12
C GLU A 15 9.45 12.46 7.68
N ASP A 16 8.66 13.31 7.00
CA ASP A 16 7.32 12.96 6.47
C ASP A 16 7.39 11.84 5.41
N GLY A 17 8.42 11.83 4.56
CA GLY A 17 8.62 10.80 3.55
C GLY A 17 8.96 9.43 4.14
N HIS A 18 9.89 9.36 5.11
CA HIS A 18 10.24 8.09 5.76
C HIS A 18 9.11 7.54 6.64
N GLU A 19 8.36 8.42 7.31
CA GLU A 19 7.16 8.03 8.07
C GLU A 19 6.07 7.49 7.14
N SER A 20 5.81 8.16 6.00
CA SER A 20 4.85 7.70 4.99
C SER A 20 5.21 6.33 4.42
N ILE A 21 6.49 6.04 4.12
CA ILE A 21 6.92 4.70 3.69
C ILE A 21 6.66 3.66 4.77
N ARG A 22 6.97 3.98 6.03
CA ARG A 22 6.77 3.05 7.15
C ARG A 22 5.29 2.75 7.35
N GLN A 23 4.44 3.77 7.27
CA GLN A 23 3.00 3.61 7.41
C GLN A 23 2.40 2.83 6.24
N ALA A 24 2.79 3.12 5.00
CA ALA A 24 2.37 2.37 3.82
C ALA A 24 2.78 0.89 3.92
N ARG A 25 4.01 0.61 4.36
CA ARG A 25 4.49 -0.75 4.61
C ARG A 25 3.67 -1.46 5.69
N THR A 26 3.41 -0.78 6.80
CA THR A 26 2.57 -1.32 7.88
C THR A 26 1.18 -1.71 7.37
N ASN A 27 0.60 -0.90 6.48
CA ASN A 27 -0.68 -1.20 5.87
C ASN A 27 -0.62 -2.44 4.96
N PHE A 28 0.41 -2.58 4.12
CA PHE A 28 0.56 -3.75 3.25
C PHE A 28 0.89 -5.03 4.02
N ASP A 29 1.73 -4.94 5.03
CA ASP A 29 2.07 -6.08 5.90
C ASP A 29 0.83 -6.55 6.66
N ALA A 30 0.03 -5.63 7.19
CA ALA A 30 -1.26 -5.98 7.80
C ALA A 30 -2.23 -6.66 6.81
N VAL A 31 -2.19 -6.31 5.53
CA VAL A 31 -3.00 -7.00 4.50
C VAL A 31 -2.50 -8.43 4.33
N MET A 32 -1.19 -8.64 4.23
CA MET A 32 -0.60 -9.97 4.09
C MET A 32 -0.84 -10.83 5.34
N ASP A 33 -0.77 -10.26 6.54
CA ASP A 33 -0.95 -10.97 7.81
C ASP A 33 -2.41 -11.39 8.05
N ALA A 34 -3.37 -10.58 7.62
CA ALA A 34 -4.80 -10.86 7.82
C ALA A 34 -5.42 -11.73 6.70
N LEU A 35 -4.75 -11.91 5.56
CA LEU A 35 -5.24 -12.76 4.47
C LEU A 35 -5.37 -14.25 4.87
N PRO A 36 -4.36 -14.92 5.48
CA PRO A 36 -4.46 -16.32 5.88
C PRO A 36 -5.66 -16.66 6.78
N PRO A 37 -5.91 -15.95 7.91
CA PRO A 37 -7.04 -16.30 8.77
C PRO A 37 -8.40 -16.06 8.08
N ILE A 38 -8.51 -15.06 7.20
CA ILE A 38 -9.74 -14.84 6.41
C ILE A 38 -9.96 -15.95 5.38
N MET A 39 -8.89 -16.45 4.75
CA MET A 39 -8.99 -17.58 3.82
C MET A 39 -9.39 -18.88 4.52
N GLU A 40 -8.91 -19.08 5.75
CA GLU A 40 -9.35 -20.19 6.62
C GLU A 40 -10.82 -20.00 7.01
N GLY A 41 -11.20 -18.82 7.46
CA GLY A 41 -12.59 -18.47 7.80
C GLY A 41 -13.56 -18.68 6.64
N LEU A 42 -13.15 -18.44 5.38
CA LEU A 42 -14.00 -18.71 4.20
C LEU A 42 -14.37 -20.19 4.00
N GLN A 43 -13.79 -21.12 4.77
CA GLN A 43 -14.18 -22.53 4.79
C GLN A 43 -15.26 -22.82 5.83
N ASP A 44 -15.25 -22.11 6.95
CA ASP A 44 -16.02 -22.44 8.15
C ASP A 44 -17.10 -21.39 8.51
N GLU A 45 -16.92 -20.14 8.08
CA GLU A 45 -17.77 -18.98 8.39
C GLU A 45 -18.60 -18.51 7.20
N THR A 46 -19.67 -17.78 7.49
CA THR A 46 -20.49 -17.16 6.45
C THR A 46 -19.82 -15.91 5.88
N LEU A 47 -20.08 -15.61 4.61
CA LEU A 47 -19.52 -14.41 3.97
C LEU A 47 -19.91 -13.11 4.69
N ASP A 48 -21.08 -13.08 5.34
CA ASP A 48 -21.54 -11.91 6.09
C ASP A 48 -20.71 -11.65 7.36
N GLU A 49 -20.17 -12.70 8.00
CA GLU A 49 -19.29 -12.59 9.17
C GLU A 49 -17.89 -12.08 8.79
N LEU A 50 -17.40 -12.46 7.61
CA LEU A 50 -16.09 -12.07 7.11
C LEU A 50 -16.08 -10.72 6.38
N ARG A 51 -17.25 -10.21 5.96
CA ARG A 51 -17.37 -8.95 5.21
C ARG A 51 -16.71 -7.74 5.90
N PRO A 52 -16.80 -7.54 7.23
CA PRO A 52 -16.09 -6.46 7.91
C PRO A 52 -14.57 -6.55 7.76
N GLN A 53 -14.01 -7.76 7.93
CA GLN A 53 -12.56 -8.01 7.85
C GLN A 53 -12.06 -7.79 6.42
N LEU A 54 -12.80 -8.26 5.41
CA LEU A 54 -12.52 -8.02 4.00
C LEU A 54 -12.57 -6.52 3.63
N THR A 55 -13.51 -5.79 4.22
CA THR A 55 -13.64 -4.34 4.01
C THR A 55 -12.44 -3.61 4.62
N GLU A 56 -12.03 -3.97 5.82
CA GLU A 56 -10.84 -3.41 6.48
C GLU A 56 -9.57 -3.68 5.68
N LEU A 57 -9.39 -4.91 5.17
CA LEU A 57 -8.28 -5.25 4.29
C LEU A 57 -8.21 -4.36 3.05
N MET A 58 -9.33 -4.16 2.38
CA MET A 58 -9.39 -3.27 1.22
C MET A 58 -9.04 -1.82 1.58
N GLN A 59 -9.51 -1.32 2.73
CA GLN A 59 -9.20 0.03 3.19
C GLN A 59 -7.71 0.20 3.44
N ARG A 60 -7.08 -0.75 4.15
CA ARG A 60 -5.62 -0.73 4.41
C ARG A 60 -4.83 -0.75 3.10
N LEU A 61 -5.20 -1.61 2.15
CA LEU A 61 -4.55 -1.66 0.84
C LEU A 61 -4.66 -0.31 0.13
N LEU A 62 -5.86 0.27 0.06
CA LEU A 62 -6.10 1.56 -0.57
C LEU A 62 -5.32 2.70 0.10
N GLU A 63 -5.30 2.75 1.43
CA GLU A 63 -4.54 3.74 2.18
C GLU A 63 -3.04 3.64 1.92
N GLY A 64 -2.48 2.42 1.94
CA GLY A 64 -1.08 2.20 1.59
C GLY A 64 -0.77 2.66 0.16
N THR A 65 -1.64 2.34 -0.80
CA THR A 65 -1.44 2.75 -2.20
C THR A 65 -1.49 4.27 -2.37
N ARG A 66 -2.39 4.95 -1.64
CA ARG A 66 -2.49 6.41 -1.66
C ARG A 66 -1.19 7.05 -1.18
N MET A 67 -0.63 6.56 -0.07
CA MET A 67 0.65 7.05 0.47
C MET A 67 1.79 6.87 -0.54
N VAL A 68 1.87 5.71 -1.20
CA VAL A 68 2.87 5.44 -2.24
C VAL A 68 2.76 6.44 -3.40
N VAL A 69 1.55 6.72 -3.85
CA VAL A 69 1.27 7.64 -4.96
C VAL A 69 1.66 9.07 -4.61
N GLU A 70 1.20 9.56 -3.44
CA GLU A 70 1.54 10.89 -2.95
C GLU A 70 3.07 11.07 -2.85
N MET A 71 3.78 10.01 -2.42
CA MET A 71 5.23 10.01 -2.37
C MET A 71 5.89 10.03 -3.76
N ALA A 72 5.41 9.20 -4.69
CA ALA A 72 5.93 9.15 -6.05
C ALA A 72 5.76 10.49 -6.77
N GLU A 73 4.62 11.15 -6.60
CA GLU A 73 4.34 12.49 -7.13
C GLU A 73 5.29 13.55 -6.55
N ARG A 74 5.56 13.51 -5.24
CA ARG A 74 6.47 14.45 -4.58
C ARG A 74 7.92 14.27 -5.03
N LEU A 75 8.36 13.04 -5.28
CA LEU A 75 9.73 12.74 -5.69
C LEU A 75 9.99 13.06 -7.18
N GLN A 76 8.94 13.30 -7.98
CA GLN A 76 9.03 13.61 -9.42
C GLN A 76 10.01 12.68 -10.18
N GLY A 77 10.06 11.41 -9.77
CA GLY A 77 11.09 10.44 -10.18
C GLY A 77 10.61 9.43 -11.22
N GLY A 78 11.54 8.61 -11.71
CA GLY A 78 11.29 7.59 -12.75
C GLY A 78 10.36 6.43 -12.37
N ILE A 79 9.85 6.40 -11.14
CA ILE A 79 8.92 5.36 -10.66
C ILE A 79 7.45 5.74 -10.88
N LEU A 80 7.15 6.97 -11.34
CA LEU A 80 5.78 7.45 -11.53
C LEU A 80 5.01 6.58 -12.53
N ASP A 81 5.63 6.22 -13.67
CA ASP A 81 5.01 5.33 -14.66
C ASP A 81 4.70 3.93 -14.07
N GLU A 82 5.60 3.41 -13.23
CA GLU A 82 5.41 2.12 -12.56
C GLU A 82 4.26 2.17 -11.55
N VAL A 83 4.15 3.29 -10.82
CA VAL A 83 3.05 3.55 -9.87
C VAL A 83 1.72 3.73 -10.60
N GLU A 84 1.67 4.45 -11.72
CA GLU A 84 0.46 4.58 -12.53
C GLU A 84 -0.02 3.22 -13.06
N MET A 85 0.92 2.39 -13.55
CA MET A 85 0.61 1.02 -13.97
C MET A 85 0.09 0.17 -12.79
N ALA A 86 0.69 0.33 -11.60
CA ALA A 86 0.25 -0.33 -10.39
C ALA A 86 -1.19 0.06 -9.99
N GLN A 87 -1.52 1.35 -10.07
CA GLN A 87 -2.86 1.85 -9.77
C GLN A 87 -3.92 1.31 -10.74
N ARG A 88 -3.60 1.24 -12.04
CA ARG A 88 -4.50 0.65 -13.04
C ARG A 88 -4.75 -0.82 -12.75
N SER A 89 -3.68 -1.59 -12.52
CA SER A 89 -3.79 -3.02 -12.19
C SER A 89 -4.57 -3.26 -10.90
N LEU A 90 -4.34 -2.44 -9.86
CA LEU A 90 -5.10 -2.51 -8.62
C LEU A 90 -6.59 -2.23 -8.85
N SER A 91 -6.92 -1.22 -9.66
CA SER A 91 -8.31 -0.87 -9.95
C SER A 91 -9.07 -2.00 -10.63
N GLU A 92 -8.43 -2.70 -11.58
CA GLU A 92 -8.98 -3.88 -12.24
C GLU A 92 -9.21 -5.02 -11.22
N ARG A 93 -8.21 -5.31 -10.40
CA ARG A 93 -8.26 -6.34 -9.35
C ARG A 93 -9.35 -6.10 -8.31
N LEU A 94 -9.50 -4.85 -7.84
CA LEU A 94 -10.56 -4.49 -6.90
C LEU A 94 -11.95 -4.60 -7.52
N LEU A 95 -12.08 -4.32 -8.82
CA LEU A 95 -13.34 -4.50 -9.54
C LEU A 95 -13.72 -5.99 -9.61
N ASP A 96 -12.75 -6.85 -9.90
CA ASP A 96 -12.96 -8.30 -9.96
C ASP A 96 -13.24 -8.89 -8.58
N PHE A 97 -12.54 -8.45 -7.54
CA PHE A 97 -12.87 -8.81 -6.16
C PHE A 97 -14.30 -8.40 -5.77
N ARG A 98 -14.72 -7.17 -6.12
CA ARG A 98 -16.09 -6.72 -5.88
C ARG A 98 -17.13 -7.59 -6.61
N ARG A 99 -16.82 -8.03 -7.84
CA ARG A 99 -17.68 -8.97 -8.59
C ARG A 99 -17.74 -10.34 -7.90
N ALA A 100 -16.60 -10.84 -7.43
CA ALA A 100 -16.53 -12.09 -6.67
C ALA A 100 -17.40 -12.01 -5.40
N MET A 101 -17.30 -10.92 -4.65
CA MET A 101 -18.15 -10.66 -3.48
C MET A 101 -19.65 -10.64 -3.82
N GLY A 102 -20.02 -10.06 -4.96
CA GLY A 102 -21.41 -10.04 -5.44
C GLY A 102 -21.94 -11.39 -5.93
N SER A 103 -21.07 -12.36 -6.23
CA SER A 103 -21.46 -13.69 -6.70
C SER A 103 -21.95 -14.62 -5.58
N GLY A 104 -21.56 -14.33 -4.32
CA GLY A 104 -21.83 -15.20 -3.17
C GLY A 104 -21.05 -16.53 -3.15
N SER A 105 -20.19 -16.80 -4.14
CA SER A 105 -19.37 -18.00 -4.21
C SER A 105 -18.09 -17.82 -3.40
N THR A 106 -17.97 -18.55 -2.28
CA THR A 106 -16.79 -18.54 -1.41
C THR A 106 -15.52 -18.99 -2.13
N ASP A 107 -15.61 -19.95 -3.06
CA ASP A 107 -14.46 -20.37 -3.88
C ASP A 107 -13.97 -19.27 -4.82
N THR A 108 -14.89 -18.51 -5.42
CA THR A 108 -14.55 -17.38 -6.29
C THR A 108 -13.89 -16.25 -5.48
N ILE A 109 -14.43 -15.99 -4.29
CA ILE A 109 -13.90 -14.98 -3.35
C ILE A 109 -12.52 -15.38 -2.85
N ARG A 110 -12.31 -16.64 -2.47
CA ARG A 110 -11.01 -17.16 -2.01
C ARG A 110 -9.95 -17.03 -3.10
N LYS A 111 -10.28 -17.41 -4.34
CA LYS A 111 -9.36 -17.29 -5.48
C LYS A 111 -8.99 -15.82 -5.74
N SER A 112 -9.96 -14.91 -5.65
CA SER A 112 -9.72 -13.48 -5.84
C SER A 112 -8.91 -12.87 -4.69
N LEU A 113 -9.16 -13.24 -3.43
CA LEU A 113 -8.34 -12.80 -2.28
C LEU A 113 -6.86 -13.17 -2.46
N HIS A 114 -6.60 -14.45 -2.75
CA HIS A 114 -5.25 -14.95 -2.90
C HIS A 114 -4.55 -14.37 -4.14
N ALA A 115 -5.21 -14.38 -5.30
CA ALA A 115 -4.58 -13.93 -6.54
C ALA A 115 -4.49 -12.40 -6.65
N ASP A 116 -5.50 -11.67 -6.17
CA ASP A 116 -5.65 -10.25 -6.46
C ASP A 116 -5.15 -9.37 -5.32
N LEU A 117 -5.50 -9.66 -4.06
CA LEU A 117 -5.13 -8.83 -2.92
C LEU A 117 -3.68 -9.09 -2.46
N GLU A 118 -3.28 -10.36 -2.34
CA GLU A 118 -1.90 -10.70 -1.95
C GLU A 118 -0.89 -10.22 -2.99
N ALA A 119 -1.13 -10.53 -4.27
CA ALA A 119 -0.24 -10.10 -5.34
C ALA A 119 -0.19 -8.58 -5.49
N SER A 120 -1.26 -7.86 -5.13
CA SER A 120 -1.24 -6.40 -5.10
C SER A 120 -0.39 -5.89 -3.95
N ALA A 121 -0.61 -6.38 -2.73
CA ALA A 121 0.17 -5.98 -1.55
C ALA A 121 1.68 -6.23 -1.76
N MET A 122 2.05 -7.40 -2.30
CA MET A 122 3.45 -7.71 -2.64
C MET A 122 4.04 -6.76 -3.67
N TYR A 123 3.29 -6.45 -4.74
CA TYR A 123 3.76 -5.54 -5.77
C TYR A 123 3.95 -4.11 -5.25
N TRP A 124 3.02 -3.63 -4.42
CA TRP A 124 3.12 -2.31 -3.79
C TRP A 124 4.25 -2.22 -2.77
N ASN A 125 4.52 -3.30 -2.01
CA ASN A 125 5.69 -3.38 -1.13
C ASN A 125 7.01 -3.28 -1.91
N ARG A 126 7.08 -3.89 -3.10
CA ARG A 126 8.25 -3.76 -3.98
C ARG A 126 8.45 -2.33 -4.50
N LEU A 127 7.35 -1.63 -4.84
CA LEU A 127 7.43 -0.22 -5.24
C LEU A 127 7.88 0.67 -4.08
N LEU A 128 7.45 0.37 -2.86
CA LEU A 128 7.95 1.04 -1.65
C LEU A 128 9.45 0.86 -1.46
N ASP A 129 10.02 -0.31 -1.76
CA ASP A 129 11.48 -0.52 -1.70
C ASP A 129 12.23 0.41 -2.68
N GLY A 130 11.69 0.58 -3.88
CA GLY A 130 12.23 1.50 -4.89
C GLY A 130 12.15 2.97 -4.45
N LEU A 131 11.04 3.38 -3.84
CA LEU A 131 10.87 4.71 -3.27
C LEU A 131 11.80 4.94 -2.08
N ALA A 132 11.95 3.96 -1.19
CA ALA A 132 12.84 4.05 -0.03
C ALA A 132 14.30 4.23 -0.44
N GLY A 133 14.74 3.52 -1.48
CA GLY A 133 16.08 3.69 -2.06
C GLY A 133 16.30 5.03 -2.77
N SER A 134 15.22 5.73 -3.12
CA SER A 134 15.26 7.05 -3.77
C SER A 134 15.23 8.21 -2.77
N LEU A 135 14.90 7.96 -1.50
CA LEU A 135 14.98 8.96 -0.45
C LEU A 135 16.46 9.22 -0.08
N PRO A 136 16.85 10.50 0.13
CA PRO A 136 18.21 10.82 0.50
C PRO A 136 18.57 10.17 1.85
N SER A 137 19.55 9.26 1.83
CA SER A 137 20.05 8.58 3.04
C SER A 137 20.84 9.56 3.93
N ASN A 138 20.74 9.37 5.26
CA ASN A 138 21.37 10.17 6.31
C ASN A 138 22.91 10.02 6.39
N ASP A 139 23.64 10.02 5.27
CA ASP A 139 25.11 10.00 5.30
C ASP A 139 25.68 11.41 5.43
N HIS A 140 25.39 12.09 6.54
CA HIS A 140 26.20 13.20 7.07
C HIS A 140 26.45 12.97 8.57
N GLU A 141 27.21 11.92 8.86
CA GLU A 141 27.98 11.85 10.09
C GLU A 141 29.21 12.74 9.93
N ASN A 142 29.41 13.64 10.90
CA ASN A 142 30.48 14.62 10.96
C ASN A 142 31.87 14.01 10.71
N ALA A 143 32.65 14.62 9.81
CA ALA A 143 34.11 14.59 9.84
C ALA A 143 34.68 15.93 9.40
#